data_AF-A0AA35TBN3-F1
#
_entry.id   AF-A0AA35TBN3-F1
#
_cell.length_a   1.000
_cell.length_b   1.000
_cell.length_c   1.000
_cell.angle_alpha   90.00
_cell.angle_beta   90.00
_cell.angle_gamma   90.00
#
_symmetry.space_group_name_H-M   'P 1'
#
loop_
_entity.id
_entity.type
_entity.pdbx_description
1 polymer ?
#
loop_
_entity_poly.entity_id
_entity_poly.type
_entity_poly.pdbx_seq_one_letter_code
_entity_poly.pdbx_strand_id
1 'polypeptide(L)'
;MIFGFLLVGVAFILLGFLQDLPDGWLFIVAATVLRMTEGIGSSLAFTGMYTLLPVLFPSRVGLVMGVFEVGSGLGFAVGPPIGGLLYTVGGFMLPFVSVGATVLLIIPPTFLLYKKTSCQPKVISFGVIRRLSGNFVFVLLLISQVICLTALGFLNPTFQPFLHKQVSLWLLSAIRFIPYEFIRKMGTKV
;
A
#
# COMPACT_ATOMS: atom_id res chain seq x y z
N MET A 1 13.46 -5.03 -2.23
CA MET A 1 12.23 -5.75 -2.65
C MET A 1 11.61 -6.57 -1.54
N ILE A 2 12.16 -7.74 -1.17
CA ILE A 2 11.54 -8.66 -0.19
C ILE A 2 11.30 -8.00 1.17
N PHE A 3 12.30 -7.31 1.71
CA PHE A 3 12.17 -6.55 2.94
C PHE A 3 11.11 -5.43 2.84
N GLY A 4 10.97 -4.83 1.66
CA GLY A 4 9.93 -3.84 1.38
C GLY A 4 8.53 -4.45 1.47
N PHE A 5 8.30 -5.61 0.85
CA PHE A 5 7.02 -6.32 0.97
C PHE A 5 6.70 -6.75 2.40
N LEU A 6 7.70 -7.14 3.18
CA LEU A 6 7.52 -7.46 4.59
C LEU A 6 7.07 -6.23 5.38
N LEU A 7 7.75 -5.09 5.22
CA LEU A 7 7.37 -3.83 5.86
C LEU A 7 5.95 -3.41 5.50
N VAL A 8 5.60 -3.42 4.20
CA VAL A 8 4.26 -3.08 3.72
C VAL A 8 3.22 -4.02 4.32
N GLY A 9 3.41 -5.33 4.20
CA GLY A 9 2.45 -6.33 4.69
C GLY A 9 2.18 -6.19 6.18
N VAL A 10 3.23 -6.02 6.99
CA VAL A 10 3.10 -5.81 8.44
C VAL A 10 2.43 -4.48 8.75
N ALA A 11 2.80 -3.39 8.08
CA ALA A 11 2.19 -2.08 8.28
C ALA A 11 0.68 -2.08 7.95
N PHE A 12 0.27 -2.76 6.88
CA PHE A 12 -1.14 -2.92 6.52
C PHE A 12 -1.91 -3.73 7.57
N ILE A 13 -1.37 -4.84 8.07
CA ILE A 13 -2.04 -5.61 9.13
C ILE A 13 -2.21 -4.74 10.38
N LEU A 14 -1.16 -4.03 10.81
CA LEU A 14 -1.21 -3.13 11.96
C LEU A 14 -2.19 -1.97 11.76
N LEU A 15 -2.30 -1.43 10.53
CA LEU A 15 -3.32 -0.43 10.19
C LEU A 15 -4.74 -0.97 10.37
N GLY A 16 -4.98 -2.26 10.11
CA GLY A 16 -6.28 -2.89 10.34
C GLY A 16 -6.69 -2.91 11.82
N PHE A 17 -5.72 -3.09 12.72
CA PHE A 17 -5.92 -3.04 14.18
C PHE A 17 -5.94 -1.62 14.75
N LEU A 18 -5.76 -0.60 13.92
CA LEU A 18 -5.73 0.78 14.38
C LEU A 18 -7.10 1.24 14.92
N GLN A 19 -8.19 0.57 14.54
CA GLN A 19 -9.53 0.82 15.08
C GLN A 19 -9.66 0.48 16.57
N ASP A 20 -8.78 -0.34 17.14
CA ASP A 20 -8.83 -0.75 18.54
C ASP A 20 -8.14 0.26 19.48
N LEU A 21 -7.46 1.27 18.92
CA LEU A 21 -6.80 2.32 19.70
C LEU A 21 -7.81 3.41 20.13
N PRO A 22 -7.63 4.00 21.32
CA PRO A 22 -8.47 5.09 21.80
C PRO A 22 -8.34 6.34 20.91
N ASP A 23 -9.47 7.02 20.73
CA ASP A 23 -9.57 8.23 19.91
C ASP A 23 -8.66 9.36 20.42
N GLY A 24 -7.96 10.04 19.51
CA GLY A 24 -7.15 11.23 19.82
C GLY A 24 -5.71 11.17 19.30
N TRP A 25 -4.77 11.73 20.07
CA TRP A 25 -3.37 11.90 19.66
C TRP A 25 -2.67 10.56 19.36
N LEU A 26 -2.90 9.53 20.17
CA LEU A 26 -2.26 8.22 20.01
C LEU A 26 -2.62 7.57 18.67
N PHE A 27 -3.88 7.66 18.27
CA PHE A 27 -4.35 7.20 16.97
C PHE A 27 -3.63 7.91 15.82
N ILE A 28 -3.53 9.25 15.89
CA ILE A 28 -2.90 10.06 14.82
C ILE A 28 -1.43 9.70 14.68
N VAL A 29 -0.68 9.60 15.78
CA VAL A 29 0.74 9.27 15.73
C VAL A 29 0.95 7.86 15.21
N ALA A 30 0.19 6.89 15.71
CA ALA A 30 0.30 5.51 15.24
C ALA A 30 -0.05 5.39 13.74
N ALA A 31 -1.13 6.05 13.29
CA ALA A 31 -1.48 6.18 11.88
C ALA A 31 -0.31 6.72 11.04
N THR A 32 0.28 7.84 11.46
CA THR A 32 1.36 8.50 10.73
C THR A 32 2.61 7.64 10.67
N VAL A 33 3.00 7.00 11.77
CA VAL A 33 4.17 6.10 11.81
C VAL A 33 3.97 4.90 10.89
N LEU A 34 2.78 4.29 10.92
CA LEU A 34 2.46 3.18 10.03
C LEU A 34 2.46 3.60 8.55
N ARG A 35 2.01 4.82 8.24
CA ARG A 35 2.07 5.37 6.88
C ARG A 35 3.48 5.66 6.40
N MET A 36 4.34 6.20 7.27
CA MET A 36 5.75 6.36 6.94
C MET A 36 6.41 5.01 6.67
N THR A 37 6.13 4.02 7.51
CA THR A 37 6.67 2.65 7.37
C THR A 37 6.20 1.99 6.07
N GLU A 38 4.92 2.14 5.73
CA GLU A 38 4.34 1.67 4.47
C GLU A 38 5.00 2.36 3.27
N GLY A 39 5.14 3.68 3.28
CA GLY A 39 5.80 4.42 2.20
C GLY A 39 7.26 4.02 1.99
N ILE A 40 8.01 3.81 3.09
CA ILE A 40 9.39 3.28 3.04
C ILE A 40 9.39 1.87 2.45
N GLY A 41 8.50 0.99 2.90
CA GLY A 41 8.39 -0.37 2.40
C GLY A 41 8.06 -0.41 0.90
N SER A 42 7.10 0.40 0.46
CA SER A 42 6.65 0.52 -0.93
C SER A 42 7.75 1.04 -1.84
N SER A 43 8.51 2.05 -1.42
CA SER A 43 9.68 2.53 -2.19
C SER A 43 10.75 1.44 -2.35
N LEU A 44 11.11 0.72 -1.28
CA LEU A 44 12.06 -0.40 -1.33
C LEU A 44 11.58 -1.57 -2.19
N ALA A 45 10.26 -1.80 -2.25
CA ALA A 45 9.64 -2.79 -3.11
C ALA A 45 9.78 -2.39 -4.58
N PHE A 46 9.30 -1.20 -4.94
CA PHE A 46 9.33 -0.68 -6.32
C PHE A 46 10.76 -0.54 -6.84
N THR A 47 11.66 0.11 -6.10
CA THR A 47 13.07 0.26 -6.54
C THR A 47 13.70 -1.09 -6.85
N GLY A 48 13.44 -2.11 -6.02
CA GLY A 48 13.93 -3.47 -6.27
C GLY A 48 13.35 -4.09 -7.54
N MET A 49 12.06 -3.89 -7.81
CA MET A 49 11.42 -4.39 -9.04
C MET A 49 11.96 -3.68 -10.29
N TYR A 50 12.00 -2.35 -10.28
CA TYR A 50 12.49 -1.54 -11.40
C TYR A 50 13.98 -1.75 -11.68
N THR A 51 14.78 -2.14 -10.67
CA THR A 51 16.19 -2.51 -10.88
C THR A 51 16.33 -3.94 -11.42
N LEU A 52 15.43 -4.85 -11.04
CA LEU A 52 15.48 -6.26 -11.44
C LEU A 52 15.00 -6.50 -12.88
N LEU A 53 13.97 -5.78 -13.33
CA LEU A 53 13.37 -5.94 -14.66
C LEU A 53 14.35 -5.76 -15.82
N PRO A 54 15.19 -4.70 -15.85
CA PRO A 54 16.18 -4.51 -16.92
C PRO A 54 17.27 -5.59 -16.90
N VAL A 55 17.64 -6.09 -15.73
CA VAL A 55 18.66 -7.15 -15.57
C VAL A 55 18.13 -8.49 -16.10
N LEU A 56 16.85 -8.78 -15.86
CA LEU A 56 16.20 -9.99 -16.36
C LEU A 56 15.88 -9.93 -17.86
N PHE A 57 15.61 -8.73 -18.39
CA PHE A 57 15.19 -8.52 -19.78
C PHE A 57 15.98 -7.39 -20.47
N PRO A 58 17.32 -7.51 -20.59
CA PRO A 58 18.18 -6.43 -21.07
C PRO A 58 17.87 -6.02 -22.51
N SER A 59 17.39 -6.95 -23.34
CA SER A 59 17.04 -6.68 -24.73
C SER A 59 15.70 -5.98 -24.93
N ARG A 60 14.86 -5.85 -23.88
CA ARG A 60 13.45 -5.44 -24.00
C ARG A 60 12.96 -4.53 -22.87
N VAL A 61 13.86 -3.75 -22.27
CA VAL A 61 13.58 -2.92 -21.09
C VAL A 61 12.36 -2.01 -21.31
N GLY A 62 12.29 -1.31 -22.45
CA GLY A 62 11.19 -0.37 -22.73
C GLY A 62 9.81 -1.02 -22.76
N LEU A 63 9.67 -2.20 -23.40
CA LEU A 63 8.39 -2.91 -23.44
C LEU A 63 8.01 -3.47 -22.06
N VAL A 64 8.99 -4.07 -21.37
CA VAL A 64 8.80 -4.65 -20.04
C VAL A 64 8.35 -3.60 -19.03
N MET A 65 9.02 -2.43 -19.04
CA MET A 65 8.63 -1.29 -18.21
C MET A 65 7.27 -0.71 -18.62
N GLY A 66 6.99 -0.61 -19.92
CA GLY A 66 5.69 -0.12 -20.41
C GLY A 66 4.52 -1.01 -19.94
N VAL A 67 4.67 -2.34 -19.99
CA VAL A 67 3.66 -3.27 -19.45
C VAL A 67 3.55 -3.15 -17.93
N PHE A 68 4.67 -2.96 -17.23
CA PHE A 68 4.69 -2.69 -15.78
C PHE A 68 3.90 -1.42 -15.44
N GLU A 69 4.05 -0.33 -16.19
CA GLU A 69 3.31 0.92 -15.96
C GLU A 69 1.81 0.79 -16.27
N VAL A 70 1.44 0.04 -17.31
CA VAL A 70 0.02 -0.28 -17.56
C VAL A 70 -0.56 -1.08 -16.38
N GLY A 71 0.20 -2.05 -15.86
CA GLY A 71 -0.14 -2.76 -14.63
C GLY A 71 -0.31 -1.82 -13.44
N SER A 72 0.55 -0.82 -13.30
CA SER A 72 0.42 0.21 -12.27
C SER A 72 -0.90 0.97 -12.35
N GLY A 73 -1.25 1.45 -13.55
CA GLY A 73 -2.50 2.16 -13.79
C GLY A 73 -3.71 1.30 -13.44
N LEU A 74 -3.69 0.01 -13.79
CA LEU A 74 -4.74 -0.94 -13.42
C LEU A 74 -4.84 -1.12 -11.90
N GLY A 75 -3.71 -1.26 -11.21
CA GLY A 75 -3.67 -1.39 -9.76
C GLY A 75 -4.36 -0.22 -9.06
N PHE A 76 -4.01 1.02 -9.43
CA PHE A 76 -4.62 2.23 -8.88
C PHE A 76 -6.09 2.38 -9.24
N ALA A 77 -6.50 2.00 -10.45
CA ALA A 77 -7.90 2.09 -10.88
C ALA A 77 -8.81 1.11 -10.11
N VAL A 78 -8.31 -0.11 -9.87
CA VAL A 78 -9.07 -1.20 -9.25
C VAL A 78 -9.00 -1.16 -7.71
N GLY A 79 -8.00 -0.48 -7.14
CA GLY A 79 -7.84 -0.29 -5.69
C GLY A 79 -9.09 0.23 -4.97
N PRO A 80 -9.58 1.44 -5.30
CA PRO A 80 -10.73 2.04 -4.62
C PRO A 80 -12.01 1.19 -4.65
N PRO A 81 -12.45 0.64 -5.80
CA PRO A 81 -13.64 -0.21 -5.83
C PRO A 81 -13.51 -1.47 -4.96
N ILE A 82 -12.37 -2.17 -5.04
CA ILE A 82 -12.14 -3.38 -4.24
C ILE A 82 -12.14 -3.04 -2.75
N GLY A 83 -11.37 -2.04 -2.33
CA GLY A 83 -11.32 -1.67 -0.91
C GLY A 83 -12.64 -1.14 -0.37
N GLY A 84 -13.43 -0.45 -1.20
CA GLY A 84 -14.80 -0.03 -0.85
C GLY A 84 -15.73 -1.23 -0.60
N LEU A 85 -15.69 -2.24 -1.48
CA LEU A 85 -16.48 -3.47 -1.31
C LEU A 85 -16.05 -4.26 -0.07
N LEU A 86 -14.75 -4.39 0.19
CA LEU A 86 -14.28 -5.08 1.40
C LEU A 86 -14.66 -4.30 2.66
N TYR A 87 -14.65 -2.97 2.60
CA TYR A 87 -15.05 -2.12 3.71
C TYR A 87 -16.55 -2.24 4.02
N THR A 88 -17.43 -2.31 3.01
CA THR A 88 -18.87 -2.44 3.26
C THR A 88 -19.25 -3.79 3.84
N VAL A 89 -18.53 -4.86 3.48
CA VAL A 89 -18.81 -6.22 3.96
C VAL A 89 -18.19 -6.49 5.33
N GLY A 90 -16.95 -6.03 5.57
CA GLY A 90 -16.16 -6.41 6.74
C GLY A 90 -15.71 -5.26 7.64
N GLY A 91 -16.17 -4.04 7.38
CA GLY A 91 -15.78 -2.86 8.15
C GLY A 91 -14.34 -2.42 7.88
N PHE A 92 -13.78 -1.65 8.82
CA PHE A 92 -12.46 -1.03 8.65
C PHE A 92 -11.33 -2.06 8.59
N MET A 93 -11.33 -3.07 9.46
CA MET A 93 -10.23 -4.03 9.58
C MET A 93 -10.03 -4.92 8.34
N LEU A 94 -11.12 -5.38 7.72
CA LEU A 94 -11.10 -6.37 6.66
C LEU A 94 -10.23 -6.00 5.44
N PRO A 95 -10.39 -4.81 4.81
CA PRO A 95 -9.57 -4.43 3.65
C PRO A 95 -8.08 -4.33 3.97
N PHE A 96 -7.70 -3.88 5.18
CA PHE A 96 -6.28 -3.76 5.55
C PHE A 96 -5.64 -5.12 5.81
N VAL A 97 -6.31 -6.00 6.56
CA VAL A 97 -5.78 -7.32 6.89
C VAL A 97 -5.72 -8.21 5.64
N SER A 98 -6.74 -8.18 4.78
CA SER A 98 -6.75 -8.98 3.55
C SER A 98 -5.62 -8.58 2.61
N VAL A 99 -5.38 -7.27 2.47
CA VAL A 99 -4.31 -6.76 1.60
C VAL A 99 -2.94 -7.06 2.21
N GLY A 100 -2.75 -6.81 3.51
CA GLY A 100 -1.51 -7.14 4.19
C GLY A 100 -1.17 -8.63 4.09
N ALA A 101 -2.15 -9.51 4.29
CA ALA A 101 -1.99 -10.95 4.11
C ALA A 101 -1.61 -11.31 2.66
N THR A 102 -2.28 -10.71 1.67
CA THR A 102 -1.97 -10.95 0.25
C THR A 102 -0.55 -10.51 -0.10
N VAL A 103 -0.09 -9.37 0.43
CA VAL A 103 1.29 -8.89 0.24
C VAL A 103 2.31 -9.84 0.87
N LEU A 104 2.03 -10.38 2.06
CA LEU A 104 2.92 -11.35 2.70
C LEU A 104 2.98 -12.69 1.94
N LEU A 105 1.86 -13.14 1.35
CA LEU A 105 1.82 -14.38 0.54
C LEU A 105 2.66 -14.30 -0.74
N ILE A 106 3.01 -13.09 -1.21
CA ILE A 106 3.87 -12.87 -2.37
C ILE A 106 5.36 -13.09 -2.04
N ILE A 107 5.74 -13.03 -0.76
CA ILE A 107 7.14 -13.13 -0.31
C ILE A 107 7.78 -14.49 -0.64
N PRO A 108 7.17 -15.65 -0.32
CA PRO A 108 7.76 -16.95 -0.66
C PRO A 108 8.08 -17.13 -2.15
N PRO A 109 7.17 -16.84 -3.11
CA PRO A 109 7.50 -16.98 -4.52
C PRO A 109 8.58 -15.98 -4.98
N THR A 110 8.58 -14.73 -4.51
CA THR A 110 9.66 -13.79 -4.85
C THR A 110 11.02 -14.17 -4.27
N PHE A 111 11.05 -14.77 -3.08
CA PHE A 111 12.28 -15.29 -2.49
C PHE A 111 12.85 -16.47 -3.29
N LEU A 112 12.00 -17.43 -3.69
CA LEU A 112 12.40 -18.57 -4.53
C LEU A 112 12.97 -18.10 -5.89
N LEU A 113 12.36 -17.07 -6.47
CA LEU A 113 12.82 -16.45 -7.71
C LEU A 113 14.17 -15.76 -7.57
N TYR A 114 14.39 -15.02 -6.48
CA TYR A 114 15.67 -14.37 -6.20
C TYR A 114 16.80 -15.40 -6.12
N LYS A 115 16.60 -16.49 -5.36
CA LYS A 115 17.57 -17.59 -5.26
C LYS A 115 17.89 -18.23 -6.61
N LYS A 116 16.88 -18.38 -7.48
CA LYS A 116 17.05 -18.98 -8.82
C LYS A 116 17.78 -18.06 -9.80
N THR A 117 17.61 -16.75 -9.67
CA THR A 117 18.18 -15.74 -10.59
C THR A 117 19.67 -15.50 -10.33
N SER A 118 20.14 -15.63 -9.08
CA SER A 118 21.57 -15.52 -8.73
C SER A 118 22.47 -16.57 -9.40
N CYS A 119 21.92 -17.61 -10.04
CA CYS A 119 22.69 -18.70 -10.60
C CYS A 119 22.90 -18.67 -12.13
N GLN A 120 22.16 -17.87 -12.91
CA GLN A 120 22.30 -17.87 -14.39
C GLN A 120 21.77 -16.57 -15.03
N PRO A 121 22.62 -15.71 -15.62
CA PRO A 121 22.17 -14.63 -16.49
C PRO A 121 21.85 -15.22 -17.87
N LYS A 122 20.58 -15.54 -18.15
CA LYS A 122 20.16 -15.99 -19.48
C LYS A 122 19.62 -14.82 -20.29
N VAL A 123 20.31 -14.47 -21.37
CA VAL A 123 19.84 -13.54 -22.40
C VAL A 123 18.78 -14.26 -23.24
N ILE A 124 17.50 -13.94 -23.05
CA ILE A 124 16.40 -14.61 -23.76
C ILE A 124 15.95 -13.75 -24.95
N SER A 125 16.08 -14.31 -26.17
CA SER A 125 15.69 -13.68 -27.44
C SER A 125 14.34 -14.22 -28.00
N PHE A 126 13.67 -13.31 -28.70
CA PHE A 126 12.55 -13.36 -29.64
C PHE A 126 11.29 -14.26 -29.45
N GLY A 127 10.19 -13.58 -29.08
CA GLY A 127 8.77 -13.94 -29.26
C GLY A 127 7.86 -12.94 -28.52
N VAL A 128 6.98 -12.23 -29.23
CA VAL A 128 6.70 -10.80 -28.95
C VAL A 128 5.90 -10.46 -27.68
N ILE A 129 4.78 -11.10 -27.33
CA ILE A 129 4.04 -10.78 -26.08
C ILE A 129 3.60 -12.06 -25.35
N ARG A 130 3.29 -13.11 -26.13
CA ARG A 130 2.92 -14.44 -25.64
C ARG A 130 4.05 -15.17 -24.88
N ARG A 131 5.32 -14.85 -25.18
CA ARG A 131 6.50 -15.46 -24.54
C ARG A 131 6.96 -14.73 -23.28
N LEU A 132 6.65 -13.43 -23.17
CA LEU A 132 6.84 -12.63 -21.95
C LEU A 132 5.86 -13.05 -20.85
N SER A 133 4.59 -13.28 -21.20
CA SER A 133 3.60 -13.92 -20.31
C SER A 133 3.95 -15.36 -19.95
N GLY A 134 4.79 -16.04 -20.75
CA GLY A 134 5.31 -17.37 -20.44
C GLY A 134 6.43 -17.40 -19.39
N ASN A 135 7.07 -16.26 -19.10
CA ASN A 135 8.07 -16.18 -18.04
C ASN A 135 7.37 -15.96 -16.70
N PHE A 136 7.22 -17.06 -15.96
CA PHE A 136 6.64 -17.10 -14.61
C PHE A 136 7.16 -15.98 -13.69
N VAL A 137 8.44 -15.61 -13.82
CA VAL A 137 9.08 -14.52 -13.07
C VAL A 137 8.46 -13.16 -13.37
N PHE A 138 8.27 -12.83 -14.65
CA PHE A 138 7.72 -11.54 -15.07
C PHE A 138 6.25 -11.42 -14.65
N VAL A 139 5.48 -12.51 -14.82
CA VAL A 139 4.08 -12.55 -14.38
C VAL A 139 3.95 -12.37 -12.87
N LEU A 140 4.79 -13.05 -12.08
CA LEU A 140 4.78 -12.87 -10.62
C LEU A 140 5.15 -11.43 -10.21
N LEU A 141 6.15 -10.83 -10.84
CA LEU A 141 6.52 -9.43 -10.59
C LEU A 141 5.36 -8.49 -10.94
N LEU A 142 4.72 -8.68 -12.10
CA LEU A 142 3.58 -7.88 -12.55
C LEU A 142 2.39 -8.02 -11.58
N ILE A 143 2.03 -9.24 -11.19
CA ILE A 143 0.95 -9.49 -10.23
C ILE A 143 1.25 -8.82 -8.90
N SER A 144 2.48 -8.98 -8.38
CA SER A 144 2.86 -8.37 -7.11
C SER A 144 2.84 -6.85 -7.12
N GLN A 145 3.21 -6.24 -8.24
CA GLN A 145 3.12 -4.81 -8.45
C GLN A 145 1.66 -4.34 -8.49
N VAL A 146 0.80 -5.02 -9.26
CA VAL A 146 -0.63 -4.70 -9.33
C VAL A 146 -1.26 -4.77 -7.94
N ILE A 147 -1.00 -5.83 -7.17
CA ILE A 147 -1.52 -6.01 -5.81
C ILE A 147 -1.05 -4.87 -4.89
N CYS A 148 0.24 -4.52 -4.93
CA CYS A 148 0.79 -3.44 -4.11
C CYS A 148 0.19 -2.06 -4.47
N LEU A 149 -0.14 -1.83 -5.74
CA LEU A 149 -0.72 -0.56 -6.19
C LEU A 149 -2.23 -0.49 -5.98
N THR A 150 -2.92 -1.63 -6.04
CA THR A 150 -4.29 -1.78 -5.53
C THR A 150 -4.34 -1.48 -4.03
N ALA A 151 -3.35 -1.96 -3.26
CA ALA A 151 -3.19 -1.65 -1.85
C ALA A 151 -3.07 -0.14 -1.59
N LEU A 152 -2.23 0.54 -2.37
CA LEU A 152 -2.06 1.99 -2.28
C LEU A 152 -3.31 2.76 -2.72
N GLY A 153 -3.98 2.30 -3.78
CA GLY A 153 -5.18 2.95 -4.32
C GLY A 153 -6.36 2.96 -3.34
N PHE A 154 -6.55 1.89 -2.56
CA PHE A 154 -7.66 1.86 -1.60
C PHE A 154 -7.41 2.62 -0.29
N LEU A 155 -6.16 2.94 0.04
CA LEU A 155 -5.85 3.73 1.26
C LEU A 155 -6.57 5.08 1.26
N ASN A 156 -6.71 5.71 0.10
CA ASN A 156 -7.34 7.02 -0.03
C ASN A 156 -8.84 7.00 0.34
N PRO A 157 -9.70 6.19 -0.31
CA PRO A 157 -11.13 6.17 0.00
C PRO A 157 -11.46 5.58 1.38
N THR A 158 -10.66 4.65 1.91
CA THR A 158 -10.99 3.96 3.17
C THR A 158 -10.46 4.71 4.39
N PHE A 159 -9.25 5.29 4.30
CA PHE A 159 -8.62 5.91 5.46
C PHE A 159 -9.01 7.38 5.66
N GLN A 160 -9.19 8.13 4.58
CA GLN A 160 -9.58 9.54 4.64
C GLN A 160 -10.87 9.78 5.44
N PRO A 161 -11.99 9.06 5.20
CA PRO A 161 -13.21 9.27 5.99
C PRO A 161 -13.02 8.84 7.45
N PHE A 162 -12.24 7.80 7.72
CA PHE A 162 -11.97 7.34 9.09
C PHE A 162 -11.17 8.38 9.89
N LEU A 163 -10.09 8.91 9.29
CA LEU A 163 -9.32 10.01 9.86
C LEU A 163 -10.17 11.26 10.10
N HIS A 164 -10.99 11.65 9.13
CA HIS A 164 -11.82 12.85 9.23
C HIS A 164 -12.84 12.74 10.37
N LYS A 165 -13.44 11.57 10.55
CA LYS A 165 -14.35 11.30 11.67
C LYS A 165 -13.62 11.41 13.01
N GLN A 166 -12.42 10.84 13.10
CA GLN A 166 -11.64 10.85 14.33
C GLN A 166 -11.14 12.24 14.72
N VAL A 167 -10.61 12.99 13.75
CA VAL A 167 -10.11 14.36 13.97
C VAL A 167 -11.25 15.31 14.34
N SER A 168 -12.42 15.17 13.73
CA SER A 168 -13.58 16.01 14.06
C SER A 168 -14.13 15.74 15.48
N LEU A 169 -14.19 14.48 15.92
CA LEU A 169 -14.54 14.12 17.30
C LEU A 169 -13.52 14.66 18.31
N TRP A 170 -12.23 14.60 17.97
CA TRP A 170 -11.18 15.18 18.79
C TRP A 170 -11.27 16.70 18.87
N LEU A 171 -11.53 17.40 17.75
CA LEU A 171 -11.74 18.85 17.75
C LEU A 171 -12.95 19.25 18.59
N LEU A 172 -14.06 18.51 18.49
CA LEU A 172 -15.27 18.78 19.28
C LEU A 172 -15.07 18.56 20.78
N SER A 173 -14.31 17.54 21.17
CA SER A 173 -13.95 17.32 22.58
C SER A 173 -12.96 18.37 23.09
N ALA A 174 -12.02 18.82 22.26
CA ALA A 174 -11.13 19.94 22.59
C ALA A 174 -11.89 21.27 22.72
N ILE A 175 -12.87 21.55 21.85
CA ILE A 175 -13.74 22.73 21.94
C ILE A 175 -14.62 22.68 23.20
N ARG A 176 -15.15 21.50 23.57
CA ARG A 176 -15.87 21.30 24.84
C ARG A 176 -15.01 21.50 26.09
N PHE A 177 -13.69 21.35 25.97
CA PHE A 177 -12.73 21.61 27.04
C PHE A 177 -12.32 23.09 27.17
N ILE A 178 -12.70 23.95 26.21
CA ILE A 178 -12.58 25.40 26.39
C ILE A 178 -13.61 25.77 27.45
N PRO A 179 -13.18 26.26 28.63
CA PRO A 179 -14.13 26.69 29.66
C PRO A 179 -15.03 27.75 29.05
N TYR A 180 -16.34 27.59 29.22
CA TYR A 180 -17.38 28.55 28.82
C TYR A 180 -17.08 29.99 29.32
N GLU A 181 -16.28 30.12 30.38
CA GLU A 181 -15.71 31.37 30.88
C GLU A 181 -14.82 32.13 29.87
N PHE A 182 -14.11 31.43 28.99
CA PHE A 182 -13.22 32.03 28.00
C PHE A 182 -13.99 32.66 26.83
N ILE A 183 -15.13 32.07 26.45
CA ILE A 183 -16.04 32.61 25.43
C ILE A 183 -16.81 33.82 26.00
N ARG A 184 -17.23 33.77 27.27
CA ARG A 184 -17.89 34.90 27.94
C ARG A 184 -17.00 36.14 28.09
N LYS A 185 -15.68 35.95 28.32
CA LYS A 185 -14.70 37.05 28.38
C LYS A 185 -14.41 37.72 27.03
N MET A 186 -14.64 37.04 25.90
CA MET A 186 -14.47 37.64 24.56
C MET A 186 -15.75 38.33 24.05
N GLY A 187 -16.94 37.94 24.53
CA GLY A 187 -18.22 38.55 24.15
C GLY A 187 -18.60 39.84 24.89
N THR A 188 -17.79 40.31 25.86
CA THR A 188 -18.07 41.51 26.68
C THR A 188 -17.17 42.71 26.35
N LYS A 189 -16.46 42.68 25.23
CA LYS A 189 -15.66 43.80 24.70
C LYS A 189 -16.16 44.30 23.34
N VAL A 190 -17.47 44.45 23.18
CA VAL A 190 -18.09 45.31 22.16
C VAL A 190 -19.20 46.10 22.82
#